data_AF-Q6A5K7-F1
#
_entry.id   AF-Q6A5K7-F1
#
_cell.length_a   1.000
_cell.length_b   1.000
_cell.length_c   1.000
_cell.angle_alpha   90.00
_cell.angle_beta   90.00
_cell.angle_gamma   90.00
#
_symmetry.space_group_name_H-M   'P 1'
#
loop_
_entity.id
_entity.type
_entity.pdbx_description
1 polymer ?
#
loop_
_entity_poly.entity_id
_entity_poly.type
_entity_poly.pdbx_seq_one_letter_code
_entity_poly.pdbx_strand_id
1 'polypeptide(L)'
;MTETAIHPEARAAWAKQLRRLRRALVPHRPKAFRDSLNRWLLMGTVIGIVSGVGAIIFFFCLKTGTHWLLETLGGYTPPGTLGEGGGVAGTRLTRPWAIPLIVAGGALVSGTLVYFVAPTAKGHGTDNAIHAVHHDPTALKGKVAAVKIIASSLVIGSGGSGGREGPTAQISATVISSLCKKLKIATPDARIAVSAATASGIGAIFRAPLGGALLGAELLYRDDMESDAIMPSLVSSIVAFVVFGSVYGFEPIFGSLSGVQFSQPLQLIWFVLLGLTAGLMGKLYVEVFYSGTTLFDRLDKVPGWLVPAIGGLGVGLLGLLIPAALGTGYGSVQQEMFANNLVRMPLLMVLAIPFAKILSTTLSIGSGGSGGVFGPGMVIGGATGAALWRLLEGLPGIPSSPMSFVIVGMIACFGAVAHAPLGVLLMVGEMTGNLSMLAPGMIAVAVAGRVVGDTSIYTSQLKDRLEGRRVHAMGRVTKLSEPKSDDEVASPKPAIKKPSGKNASLSKPAAEPLAKPQAKPATVPSPHPTTAPTPATHQRDTPRIVPEIIRAKDRKHELLARSPKPPNDPGPSSA
;
A
#
# COMPACT_ATOMS: atom_id res chain seq x y z
N MET A 1 23.66 -30.01 -32.26
CA MET A 1 22.83 -28.91 -31.71
C MET A 1 22.98 -27.73 -32.64
N THR A 2 21.94 -27.39 -33.40
CA THR A 2 21.94 -26.27 -34.35
C THR A 2 21.45 -25.01 -33.67
N GLU A 3 22.31 -24.01 -33.51
CA GLU A 3 21.87 -22.67 -33.11
C GLU A 3 20.98 -22.08 -34.21
N THR A 4 19.69 -21.91 -33.90
CA THR A 4 18.76 -21.19 -34.78
C THR A 4 19.09 -19.70 -34.77
N ALA A 5 19.97 -19.29 -35.68
CA ALA A 5 20.31 -17.89 -35.92
C ALA A 5 19.04 -17.08 -36.27
N ILE A 6 18.58 -16.25 -35.32
CA ILE A 6 17.41 -15.38 -35.53
C ILE A 6 17.75 -14.36 -36.62
N HIS A 7 17.13 -14.52 -37.80
CA HIS A 7 17.40 -13.72 -39.00
C HIS A 7 17.43 -12.20 -38.71
N PRO A 8 18.38 -11.45 -39.31
CA PRO A 8 18.51 -10.00 -39.08
C PRO A 8 17.26 -9.20 -39.47
N GLU A 9 16.50 -9.68 -40.46
CA GLU A 9 15.23 -9.08 -40.89
C GLU A 9 14.15 -9.14 -39.80
N ALA A 10 14.06 -10.25 -39.05
CA ALA A 10 13.14 -10.38 -37.92
C ALA A 10 13.48 -9.36 -36.82
N ARG A 11 14.78 -9.13 -36.56
CA ARG A 11 15.23 -8.08 -35.62
C ARG A 11 14.88 -6.67 -36.12
N ALA A 12 15.03 -6.41 -37.42
CA ALA A 12 14.66 -5.13 -38.04
C ALA A 12 13.14 -4.87 -38.00
N ALA A 13 12.32 -5.90 -38.28
CA ALA A 13 10.87 -5.85 -38.16
C ALA A 13 10.42 -5.57 -36.72
N TRP A 14 10.97 -6.30 -35.74
CA TRP A 14 10.74 -6.04 -34.31
C TRP A 14 11.16 -4.62 -33.90
N ALA A 15 12.32 -4.14 -34.36
CA ALA A 15 12.76 -2.76 -34.09
C ALA A 15 11.81 -1.72 -34.71
N LYS A 16 11.23 -1.98 -35.90
CA LYS A 16 10.24 -1.11 -36.55
C LYS A 16 8.89 -1.13 -35.79
N GLN A 17 8.46 -2.31 -35.32
CA GLN A 17 7.28 -2.50 -34.47
C GLN A 17 7.43 -1.73 -33.15
N LEU A 18 8.57 -1.89 -32.47
CA LEU A 18 8.92 -1.18 -31.22
C LEU A 18 9.02 0.33 -31.43
N ARG A 19 9.56 0.82 -32.56
CA ARG A 19 9.57 2.25 -32.90
C ARG A 19 8.15 2.80 -33.14
N ARG A 20 7.24 2.03 -33.75
CA ARG A 20 5.83 2.41 -33.90
C ARG A 20 5.10 2.45 -32.56
N LEU A 21 5.21 1.39 -31.75
CA LEU A 21 4.66 1.35 -30.39
C LEU A 21 5.20 2.50 -29.53
N ARG A 22 6.51 2.77 -29.59
CA ARG A 22 7.12 3.90 -28.87
C ARG A 22 6.60 5.26 -29.35
N ARG A 23 6.33 5.46 -30.65
CA ARG A 23 5.70 6.70 -31.15
C ARG A 23 4.24 6.85 -30.72
N ALA A 24 3.50 5.75 -30.55
CA ALA A 24 2.14 5.77 -30.01
C ALA A 24 2.10 6.01 -28.48
N LEU A 25 3.12 5.54 -27.75
CA LEU A 25 3.22 5.65 -26.28
C LEU A 25 3.97 6.90 -25.79
N VAL A 26 4.84 7.51 -26.60
CA VAL A 26 5.69 8.65 -26.23
C VAL A 26 5.34 9.88 -27.10
N PRO A 27 4.62 10.89 -26.57
CA PRO A 27 4.20 12.05 -27.37
C PRO A 27 5.33 13.04 -27.70
N HIS A 28 5.15 13.81 -28.77
CA HIS A 28 5.84 15.08 -29.00
C HIS A 28 4.83 16.23 -28.84
N ARG A 29 4.82 16.86 -27.66
CA ARG A 29 3.96 17.98 -27.21
C ARG A 29 2.44 17.72 -27.27
N PRO A 30 1.70 17.85 -26.15
CA PRO A 30 0.24 17.81 -26.19
C PRO A 30 -0.33 19.11 -26.78
N LYS A 31 -1.26 18.97 -27.74
CA LYS A 31 -2.25 20.00 -28.08
C LYS A 31 -3.63 19.30 -28.05
N ALA A 32 -4.63 19.96 -27.44
CA ALA A 32 -5.98 19.47 -27.20
C ALA A 32 -6.16 18.30 -26.18
N PHE A 33 -7.29 18.33 -25.47
CA PHE A 33 -7.72 17.33 -24.49
C PHE A 33 -7.93 15.93 -25.09
N ARG A 34 -8.42 15.88 -26.34
CA ARG A 34 -8.71 14.64 -27.08
C ARG A 34 -7.46 13.78 -27.30
N ASP A 35 -6.32 14.40 -27.59
CA ASP A 35 -5.03 13.72 -27.78
C ASP A 35 -4.51 13.13 -26.46
N SER A 36 -4.78 13.81 -25.33
CA SER A 36 -4.48 13.28 -24.00
C SER A 36 -5.34 12.04 -23.69
N LEU A 37 -6.64 12.06 -24.03
CA LEU A 37 -7.55 10.94 -23.78
C LEU A 37 -7.17 9.70 -24.61
N ASN A 38 -6.93 9.85 -25.92
CA ASN A 38 -6.53 8.73 -26.79
C ASN A 38 -5.20 8.10 -26.32
N ARG A 39 -4.24 8.92 -25.90
CA ARG A 39 -2.97 8.47 -25.29
C ARG A 39 -3.23 7.65 -24.02
N TRP A 40 -4.10 8.13 -23.13
CA TRP A 40 -4.40 7.45 -21.87
C TRP A 40 -5.28 6.21 -22.04
N LEU A 41 -6.09 6.11 -23.10
CA LEU A 41 -6.80 4.89 -23.47
C LEU A 41 -5.81 3.78 -23.87
N LEU A 42 -4.85 4.08 -24.74
CA LEU A 42 -3.86 3.10 -25.20
C LEU A 42 -2.86 2.74 -24.08
N MET A 43 -2.33 3.73 -23.37
CA MET A 43 -1.39 3.49 -22.27
C MET A 43 -2.06 2.83 -21.07
N GLY A 44 -3.30 3.23 -20.73
CA GLY A 44 -4.12 2.61 -19.69
C GLY A 44 -4.42 1.14 -19.99
N THR A 45 -4.74 0.80 -21.25
CA THR A 45 -4.92 -0.60 -21.67
C THR A 45 -3.65 -1.43 -21.46
N VAL A 46 -2.47 -0.93 -21.85
CA VAL A 46 -1.19 -1.63 -21.62
C VAL A 46 -0.89 -1.79 -20.13
N ILE A 47 -1.11 -0.75 -19.34
CA ILE A 47 -0.95 -0.78 -17.87
C ILE A 47 -1.90 -1.81 -17.26
N GLY A 48 -3.17 -1.83 -17.68
CA GLY A 48 -4.18 -2.74 -17.17
C GLY A 48 -3.87 -4.21 -17.47
N ILE A 49 -3.48 -4.53 -18.71
CA ILE A 49 -3.09 -5.90 -19.08
C ILE A 49 -1.91 -6.38 -18.23
N VAL A 50 -0.87 -5.55 -18.09
CA VAL A 50 0.32 -5.89 -17.30
C VAL A 50 -0.02 -6.07 -15.81
N SER A 51 -0.85 -5.19 -15.25
CA SER A 51 -1.28 -5.25 -13.85
C SER A 51 -2.18 -6.45 -13.56
N GLY A 52 -3.11 -6.76 -14.47
CA GLY A 52 -3.98 -7.93 -14.39
C GLY A 52 -3.19 -9.25 -14.46
N VAL A 53 -2.24 -9.38 -15.39
CA VAL A 53 -1.33 -10.54 -15.45
C VAL A 53 -0.47 -10.66 -14.19
N GLY A 54 0.05 -9.53 -13.68
CA GLY A 54 0.78 -9.49 -12.41
C GLY A 54 -0.06 -9.97 -11.22
N ALA A 55 -1.31 -9.53 -11.14
CA ALA A 55 -2.28 -9.97 -10.14
C ALA A 55 -2.63 -11.46 -10.27
N ILE A 56 -2.81 -11.98 -11.49
CA ILE A 56 -3.05 -13.41 -11.74
C ILE A 56 -1.88 -14.26 -11.23
N ILE A 57 -0.65 -13.94 -11.64
CA ILE A 57 0.54 -14.70 -11.23
C ILE A 57 0.71 -14.65 -9.71
N PHE A 58 0.53 -13.48 -9.10
CA PHE A 58 0.64 -13.35 -7.65
C PHE A 58 -0.45 -14.12 -6.90
N PHE A 59 -1.72 -14.04 -7.34
CA PHE A 59 -2.82 -14.75 -6.70
C PHE A 59 -2.70 -16.27 -6.86
N PHE A 60 -2.20 -16.74 -8.01
CA PHE A 60 -1.82 -18.14 -8.22
C PHE A 60 -0.77 -18.58 -7.20
N CYS A 61 0.38 -17.89 -7.14
CA CYS A 61 1.45 -18.20 -6.19
C CYS A 61 0.96 -18.15 -4.73
N LEU A 62 0.08 -17.21 -4.39
CA LEU A 62 -0.52 -17.09 -3.07
C LEU A 62 -1.42 -18.30 -2.73
N LYS A 63 -2.40 -18.64 -3.59
CA LYS A 63 -3.26 -19.82 -3.36
C LYS A 63 -2.45 -21.12 -3.29
N THR A 64 -1.46 -21.29 -4.17
CA THR A 64 -0.54 -22.44 -4.14
C THR A 64 0.29 -22.46 -2.85
N GLY A 65 0.77 -21.30 -2.38
CA GLY A 65 1.48 -21.17 -1.11
C GLY A 65 0.62 -21.59 0.08
N THR A 66 -0.62 -21.09 0.17
CA THR A 66 -1.59 -21.48 1.21
C THR A 66 -1.88 -22.98 1.19
N HIS A 67 -2.10 -23.56 0.00
CA HIS A 67 -2.43 -24.97 -0.14
C HIS A 67 -1.28 -25.90 0.30
N TRP A 68 -0.05 -25.62 -0.11
CA TRP A 68 1.09 -26.47 0.26
C TRP A 68 1.56 -26.23 1.69
N LEU A 69 1.69 -24.97 2.12
CA LEU A 69 2.25 -24.63 3.43
C LEU A 69 1.21 -24.76 4.54
N LEU A 70 0.09 -24.03 4.46
CA LEU A 70 -0.85 -23.91 5.57
C LEU A 70 -1.85 -25.07 5.64
N GLU A 71 -2.42 -25.47 4.50
CA GLU A 71 -3.37 -26.59 4.42
C GLU A 71 -2.65 -27.94 4.53
N THR A 72 -1.73 -28.26 3.59
CA THR A 72 -1.15 -29.60 3.47
C THR A 72 -0.13 -29.92 4.57
N LEU A 73 0.85 -29.04 4.81
CA LEU A 73 1.84 -29.24 5.88
C LEU A 73 1.25 -28.84 7.24
N GLY A 74 0.66 -27.65 7.34
CA GLY A 74 0.14 -27.08 8.60
C GLY A 74 -1.15 -27.70 9.10
N GLY A 75 -1.93 -28.36 8.23
CA GLY A 75 -3.17 -29.00 8.64
C GLY A 75 -4.26 -28.01 9.04
N TYR A 76 -4.25 -26.80 8.48
CA TYR A 76 -5.23 -25.74 8.73
C TYR A 76 -5.71 -25.14 7.40
N THR A 77 -6.98 -25.36 7.07
CA THR A 77 -7.64 -24.64 5.98
C THR A 77 -8.26 -23.35 6.54
N PRO A 78 -7.70 -22.17 6.21
CA PRO A 78 -8.31 -20.91 6.63
C PRO A 78 -9.71 -20.76 5.99
N PRO A 79 -10.66 -20.09 6.66
CA PRO A 79 -11.93 -19.77 6.02
C PRO A 79 -11.67 -18.94 4.76
N GLY A 80 -12.39 -19.25 3.68
CA GLY A 80 -12.39 -18.45 2.46
C GLY A 80 -13.53 -17.43 2.45
N THR A 81 -13.60 -16.64 1.39
CA THR A 81 -14.74 -15.73 1.13
C THR A 81 -15.67 -16.35 0.09
N LEU A 82 -16.92 -15.88 0.03
CA LEU A 82 -17.95 -16.44 -0.85
C LEU A 82 -17.53 -16.37 -2.33
N GLY A 83 -17.15 -15.19 -2.83
CA GLY A 83 -16.81 -14.99 -4.25
C GLY A 83 -15.47 -15.59 -4.68
N GLU A 84 -14.66 -16.14 -3.77
CA GLU A 84 -13.40 -16.82 -4.12
C GLU A 84 -13.50 -18.36 -4.11
N GLY A 85 -14.74 -18.87 -4.03
CA GLY A 85 -15.08 -20.30 -4.01
C GLY A 85 -14.90 -20.97 -2.64
N GLY A 86 -14.83 -20.18 -1.56
CA GLY A 86 -14.30 -20.63 -0.27
C GLY A 86 -15.25 -20.47 0.92
N GLY A 87 -16.58 -20.51 0.72
CA GLY A 87 -17.59 -20.38 1.77
C GLY A 87 -17.62 -21.47 2.86
N VAL A 88 -16.56 -22.28 2.95
CA VAL A 88 -16.38 -23.34 3.96
C VAL A 88 -15.95 -22.71 5.28
N ALA A 89 -16.55 -23.13 6.40
CA ALA A 89 -16.07 -22.77 7.73
C ALA A 89 -14.63 -23.28 7.91
N GLY A 90 -13.73 -22.44 8.43
CA GLY A 90 -12.32 -22.80 8.62
C GLY A 90 -12.17 -24.09 9.44
N THR A 91 -11.36 -25.02 8.94
CA THR A 91 -11.21 -26.33 9.58
C THR A 91 -10.49 -26.20 10.91
N ARG A 92 -10.78 -27.08 11.88
CA ARG A 92 -9.97 -27.16 13.11
C ARG A 92 -8.50 -27.42 12.76
N LEU A 93 -7.59 -26.86 13.56
CA LEU A 93 -6.15 -27.11 13.49
C LEU A 93 -5.88 -28.61 13.71
N THR A 94 -5.59 -29.35 12.63
CA THR A 94 -5.30 -30.80 12.73
C THR A 94 -3.87 -31.08 13.18
N ARG A 95 -2.94 -30.14 12.91
CA ARG A 95 -1.54 -30.20 13.38
C ARG A 95 -1.12 -28.87 14.02
N PRO A 96 -1.66 -28.50 15.21
CA PRO A 96 -1.38 -27.21 15.83
C PRO A 96 0.14 -26.92 15.96
N TRP A 97 0.93 -27.91 16.38
CA TRP A 97 2.39 -27.79 16.53
C TRP A 97 3.13 -27.41 15.24
N ALA A 98 2.56 -27.66 14.06
CA ALA A 98 3.19 -27.36 12.78
C ALA A 98 3.06 -25.88 12.39
N ILE A 99 2.01 -25.17 12.86
CA ILE A 99 1.73 -23.78 12.46
C ILE A 99 2.86 -22.81 12.83
N PRO A 100 3.41 -22.78 14.07
CA PRO A 100 4.52 -21.90 14.40
C PRO A 100 5.76 -22.13 13.53
N LEU A 101 6.06 -23.40 13.23
CA LEU A 101 7.22 -23.80 12.42
C LEU A 101 7.05 -23.40 10.94
N ILE A 102 5.84 -23.55 10.39
CA ILE A 102 5.54 -23.24 8.99
C ILE A 102 5.47 -21.74 8.76
N VAL A 103 4.82 -20.99 9.66
CA VAL A 103 4.78 -19.52 9.57
C VAL A 103 6.19 -18.94 9.70
N ALA A 104 6.99 -19.44 10.65
CA ALA A 104 8.40 -19.06 10.79
C ALA A 104 9.24 -19.44 9.56
N GLY A 105 9.04 -20.65 8.99
CA GLY A 105 9.76 -21.14 7.82
C GLY A 105 9.44 -20.37 6.54
N GLY A 106 8.17 -20.07 6.27
CA GLY A 106 7.75 -19.23 5.14
C GLY A 106 8.32 -17.81 5.25
N ALA A 107 8.29 -17.23 6.46
CA ALA A 107 8.91 -15.94 6.74
C ALA A 107 10.44 -15.97 6.62
N LEU A 108 11.11 -17.06 7.02
CA LEU A 108 12.56 -17.25 6.89
C LEU A 108 13.01 -17.29 5.43
N VAL A 109 12.36 -18.10 4.59
CA VAL A 109 12.69 -18.21 3.16
C VAL A 109 12.40 -16.89 2.44
N SER A 110 11.27 -16.24 2.77
CA SER A 110 10.95 -14.90 2.27
C SER A 110 11.99 -13.86 2.70
N GLY A 111 12.33 -13.80 4.00
CA GLY A 111 13.31 -12.86 4.55
C GLY A 111 14.69 -13.00 3.91
N THR A 112 15.13 -14.24 3.73
CA THR A 112 16.36 -14.60 3.00
C THR A 112 16.32 -14.09 1.56
N LEU A 113 15.24 -14.37 0.81
CA LEU A 113 15.09 -13.92 -0.58
C LEU A 113 15.09 -12.39 -0.70
N VAL A 114 14.35 -11.69 0.17
CA VAL A 114 14.29 -10.23 0.20
C VAL A 114 15.66 -9.63 0.53
N TYR A 115 16.31 -10.12 1.58
CA TYR A 115 17.59 -9.60 2.08
C TYR A 115 18.71 -9.72 1.03
N PHE A 116 18.87 -10.90 0.39
CA PHE A 116 19.97 -11.13 -0.55
C PHE A 116 19.66 -10.69 -2.00
N VAL A 117 18.41 -10.71 -2.46
CA VAL A 117 18.09 -10.48 -3.88
C VAL A 117 17.49 -9.10 -4.15
N ALA A 118 16.57 -8.61 -3.32
CA ALA A 118 15.90 -7.33 -3.55
C ALA A 118 15.40 -6.68 -2.24
N PRO A 119 16.25 -5.96 -1.49
CA PRO A 119 15.88 -5.34 -0.20
C PRO A 119 14.66 -4.41 -0.26
N THR A 120 14.44 -3.74 -1.39
CA THR A 120 13.25 -2.90 -1.64
C THR A 120 11.93 -3.69 -1.76
N ALA A 121 11.95 -5.02 -1.59
CA ALA A 121 10.76 -5.84 -1.41
C ALA A 121 10.37 -6.03 0.08
N LYS A 122 11.19 -5.58 1.06
CA LYS A 122 10.83 -5.56 2.50
C LYS A 122 9.51 -4.83 2.73
N GLY A 123 8.72 -5.27 3.71
CA GLY A 123 7.52 -4.57 4.17
C GLY A 123 6.37 -4.57 3.16
N HIS A 124 5.50 -3.56 3.24
CA HIS A 124 4.23 -3.58 2.52
C HIS A 124 4.28 -3.15 1.06
N GLY A 125 5.30 -2.43 0.63
CA GLY A 125 5.52 -2.12 -0.79
C GLY A 125 4.70 -0.96 -1.36
N THR A 126 3.54 -0.64 -0.77
CA THR A 126 2.75 0.55 -1.16
C THR A 126 3.56 1.83 -1.06
N ASP A 127 4.30 2.03 0.04
CA ASP A 127 5.16 3.21 0.24
C ASP A 127 6.26 3.30 -0.83
N ASN A 128 6.82 2.17 -1.27
CA ASN A 128 7.79 2.16 -2.38
C ASN A 128 7.18 2.65 -3.71
N ALA A 129 5.88 2.42 -3.94
CA ALA A 129 5.18 2.93 -5.11
C ALA A 129 4.89 4.44 -4.98
N ILE A 130 4.37 4.89 -3.84
CA ILE A 130 4.10 6.30 -3.54
C ILE A 130 5.40 7.13 -3.61
N HIS A 131 6.46 6.67 -2.94
CA HIS A 131 7.79 7.27 -2.96
C HIS A 131 8.35 7.38 -4.39
N ALA A 132 8.18 6.34 -5.21
CA ALA A 132 8.62 6.36 -6.60
C ALA A 132 7.83 7.39 -7.42
N VAL A 133 6.51 7.52 -7.23
CA VAL A 133 5.72 8.56 -7.91
C VAL A 133 6.26 9.95 -7.57
N HIS A 134 6.48 10.27 -6.30
CA HIS A 134 6.97 11.60 -5.91
C HIS A 134 8.41 11.87 -6.38
N HIS A 135 9.34 10.93 -6.19
CA HIS A 135 10.78 11.17 -6.41
C HIS A 135 11.27 10.77 -7.81
N ASP A 136 11.20 9.49 -8.17
CA ASP A 136 11.59 8.99 -9.49
C ASP A 136 10.69 7.82 -9.96
N PRO A 137 9.69 8.08 -10.83
CA PRO A 137 8.76 7.06 -11.30
C PRO A 137 9.42 6.06 -12.25
N THR A 138 10.70 6.19 -12.56
CA THR A 138 11.48 5.27 -13.41
C THR A 138 12.55 4.49 -12.65
N ALA A 139 12.63 4.63 -11.32
CA ALA A 139 13.68 3.99 -10.52
C ALA A 139 13.40 2.54 -10.11
N LEU A 140 12.14 2.05 -10.17
CA LEU A 140 11.79 0.71 -9.69
C LEU A 140 12.35 -0.38 -10.63
N LYS A 141 13.15 -1.28 -10.05
CA LYS A 141 13.89 -2.31 -10.78
C LYS A 141 13.02 -3.55 -10.98
N GLY A 142 12.81 -3.98 -12.23
CA GLY A 142 11.97 -5.14 -12.60
C GLY A 142 12.13 -6.40 -11.72
N LYS A 143 13.35 -6.73 -11.26
CA LYS A 143 13.60 -7.88 -10.36
C LYS A 143 12.82 -7.84 -9.04
N VAL A 144 12.45 -6.63 -8.57
CA VAL A 144 11.70 -6.43 -7.33
C VAL A 144 10.30 -7.03 -7.46
N ALA A 145 9.66 -6.97 -8.63
CA ALA A 145 8.34 -7.57 -8.85
C ALA A 145 8.37 -9.10 -8.66
N ALA A 146 9.35 -9.79 -9.26
CA ALA A 146 9.49 -11.23 -9.12
C ALA A 146 9.77 -11.66 -7.67
N VAL A 147 10.66 -10.95 -6.96
CA VAL A 147 10.89 -11.20 -5.53
C VAL A 147 9.64 -10.91 -4.71
N LYS A 148 8.90 -9.83 -4.99
CA LYS A 148 7.68 -9.46 -4.26
C LYS A 148 6.57 -10.51 -4.39
N ILE A 149 6.40 -11.11 -5.58
CA ILE A 149 5.48 -12.23 -5.82
C ILE A 149 5.81 -13.39 -4.88
N ILE A 150 7.05 -13.90 -4.95
CA ILE A 150 7.47 -15.10 -4.22
C ILE A 150 7.48 -14.82 -2.71
N ALA A 151 8.14 -13.76 -2.27
CA ALA A 151 8.28 -13.40 -0.86
C ALA A 151 6.91 -13.20 -0.18
N SER A 152 5.97 -12.49 -0.82
CA SER A 152 4.65 -12.25 -0.23
C SER A 152 3.76 -13.49 -0.26
N SER A 153 3.88 -14.33 -1.30
CA SER A 153 3.17 -15.61 -1.34
C SER A 153 3.66 -16.58 -0.27
N LEU A 154 4.96 -16.57 0.04
CA LEU A 154 5.54 -17.37 1.13
C LEU A 154 5.07 -16.87 2.50
N VAL A 155 5.15 -15.56 2.79
CA VAL A 155 4.72 -15.01 4.10
C VAL A 155 3.23 -15.20 4.32
N ILE A 156 2.39 -14.79 3.37
CA ILE A 156 0.94 -14.82 3.57
C ILE A 156 0.42 -16.25 3.44
N GLY A 157 0.95 -17.03 2.48
CA GLY A 157 0.58 -18.42 2.25
C GLY A 157 1.06 -19.37 3.35
N SER A 158 2.13 -19.06 4.09
CA SER A 158 2.49 -19.83 5.29
C SER A 158 1.63 -19.50 6.51
N GLY A 159 0.69 -18.54 6.42
CA GLY A 159 -0.16 -18.09 7.51
C GLY A 159 0.27 -16.78 8.18
N GLY A 160 1.36 -16.14 7.73
CA GLY A 160 1.75 -14.82 8.19
C GLY A 160 0.66 -13.78 7.89
N SER A 161 0.37 -12.87 8.83
CA SER A 161 -0.67 -11.88 8.61
C SER A 161 -0.25 -10.90 7.51
N GLY A 162 -1.11 -10.66 6.52
CA GLY A 162 -0.77 -9.74 5.46
C GLY A 162 -1.78 -9.70 4.32
N GLY A 163 -1.86 -8.54 3.68
CA GLY A 163 -2.72 -8.28 2.56
C GLY A 163 -2.03 -8.50 1.21
N ARG A 164 -2.82 -8.71 0.16
CA ARG A 164 -2.35 -8.97 -1.22
C ARG A 164 -2.17 -7.69 -2.04
N GLU A 165 -2.52 -6.55 -1.48
CA GLU A 165 -2.71 -5.28 -2.19
C GLU A 165 -1.38 -4.56 -2.38
N GLY A 166 -0.64 -4.35 -1.29
CA GLY A 166 0.69 -3.74 -1.31
C GLY A 166 1.68 -4.48 -2.22
N PRO A 167 1.72 -5.83 -2.20
CA PRO A 167 2.43 -6.62 -3.20
C PRO A 167 1.95 -6.34 -4.63
N THR A 168 0.65 -6.44 -4.93
CA THR A 168 0.14 -6.26 -6.31
C THR A 168 0.35 -4.84 -6.84
N ALA A 169 0.16 -3.84 -5.98
CA ALA A 169 0.48 -2.44 -6.21
C ALA A 169 1.96 -2.27 -6.58
N GLN A 170 2.87 -2.80 -5.75
CA GLN A 170 4.32 -2.69 -6.00
C GLN A 170 4.76 -3.47 -7.25
N ILE A 171 4.18 -4.65 -7.51
CA ILE A 171 4.43 -5.46 -8.72
C ILE A 171 4.08 -4.63 -9.97
N SER A 172 2.85 -4.11 -10.02
CA SER A 172 2.33 -3.33 -11.15
C SER A 172 3.15 -2.04 -11.35
N ALA A 173 3.34 -1.27 -10.28
CA ALA A 173 4.18 -0.06 -10.26
C ALA A 173 5.60 -0.34 -10.76
N THR A 174 6.22 -1.46 -10.35
CA THR A 174 7.59 -1.82 -10.73
C THR A 174 7.71 -2.16 -12.21
N VAL A 175 6.79 -2.97 -12.76
CA VAL A 175 6.85 -3.34 -14.18
C VAL A 175 6.60 -2.13 -15.07
N ILE A 176 5.63 -1.27 -14.73
CA ILE A 176 5.33 -0.06 -15.49
C ILE A 176 6.43 1.00 -15.36
N SER A 177 7.00 1.20 -14.17
CA SER A 177 8.19 2.05 -13.97
C SER A 177 9.37 1.63 -14.85
N SER A 178 9.66 0.32 -14.89
CA SER A 178 10.68 -0.24 -15.78
C SER A 178 10.33 -0.09 -17.27
N LEU A 179 9.05 -0.16 -17.64
CA LEU A 179 8.59 0.09 -19.02
C LEU A 179 8.73 1.57 -19.42
N CYS A 180 8.33 2.50 -18.55
CA CYS A 180 8.51 3.94 -18.72
C CYS A 180 9.99 4.29 -18.92
N LYS A 181 10.89 3.68 -18.14
CA LYS A 181 12.35 3.84 -18.31
C LYS A 181 12.82 3.38 -19.70
N LYS A 182 12.41 2.18 -20.14
CA LYS A 182 12.79 1.60 -21.44
C LYS A 182 12.28 2.43 -22.63
N LEU A 183 11.04 2.93 -22.55
CA LEU A 183 10.44 3.76 -23.60
C LEU A 183 10.91 5.22 -23.58
N LYS A 184 11.57 5.66 -22.50
CA LYS A 184 11.94 7.05 -22.21
C LYS A 184 10.71 7.96 -22.13
N ILE A 185 9.69 7.54 -21.37
CA ILE A 185 8.51 8.35 -21.04
C ILE A 185 8.95 9.52 -20.16
N ALA A 186 8.40 10.71 -20.40
CA ALA A 186 8.72 11.91 -19.61
C ALA A 186 8.22 11.77 -18.16
N THR A 187 8.97 12.31 -17.19
CA THR A 187 8.66 12.16 -15.75
C THR A 187 7.20 12.44 -15.38
N PRO A 188 6.53 13.52 -15.85
CA PRO A 188 5.13 13.78 -15.49
C PRO A 188 4.17 12.67 -15.94
N ASP A 189 4.30 12.20 -17.19
CA ASP A 189 3.50 11.09 -17.71
C ASP A 189 3.85 9.77 -17.00
N ALA A 190 5.12 9.56 -16.63
CA ALA A 190 5.55 8.38 -15.89
C ALA A 190 4.97 8.33 -14.46
N ARG A 191 4.80 9.48 -13.78
CA ARG A 191 4.13 9.54 -12.46
C ARG A 191 2.70 9.04 -12.55
N ILE A 192 1.95 9.58 -13.52
CA ILE A 192 0.56 9.20 -13.76
C ILE A 192 0.47 7.72 -14.17
N ALA A 193 1.37 7.23 -15.02
CA ALA A 193 1.42 5.82 -15.41
C ALA A 193 1.70 4.87 -14.23
N VAL A 194 2.59 5.24 -13.30
CA VAL A 194 2.91 4.42 -12.10
C VAL A 194 1.78 4.49 -11.06
N SER A 195 1.13 5.64 -10.88
CA SER A 195 -0.11 5.76 -10.08
C SER A 195 -1.22 4.89 -10.67
N ALA A 196 -1.49 4.96 -11.98
CA ALA A 196 -2.48 4.12 -12.66
C ALA A 196 -2.13 2.62 -12.62
N ALA A 197 -0.84 2.25 -12.58
CA ALA A 197 -0.40 0.87 -12.36
C ALA A 197 -0.67 0.40 -10.92
N THR A 198 -0.42 1.27 -9.94
CA THR A 198 -0.73 1.02 -8.52
C THR A 198 -2.24 0.81 -8.35
N ALA A 199 -3.04 1.73 -8.89
CA ALA A 199 -4.51 1.69 -8.91
C ALA A 199 -5.06 0.38 -9.50
N SER A 200 -4.63 0.05 -10.73
CA SER A 200 -5.13 -1.12 -11.46
C SER A 200 -4.67 -2.46 -10.88
N GLY A 201 -3.48 -2.53 -10.28
CA GLY A 201 -3.05 -3.69 -9.51
C GLY A 201 -3.95 -3.93 -8.29
N ILE A 202 -4.31 -2.88 -7.56
CA ILE A 202 -5.20 -2.99 -6.38
C ILE A 202 -6.64 -3.32 -6.82
N GLY A 203 -7.17 -2.63 -7.83
CA GLY A 203 -8.53 -2.87 -8.33
C GLY A 203 -8.73 -4.27 -8.91
N ALA A 204 -7.73 -4.81 -9.61
CA ALA A 204 -7.77 -6.18 -10.13
C ALA A 204 -7.78 -7.22 -9.00
N ILE A 205 -6.83 -7.15 -8.06
CA ILE A 205 -6.73 -8.14 -6.97
C ILE A 205 -7.94 -8.09 -6.03
N PHE A 206 -8.67 -6.97 -5.99
CA PHE A 206 -9.90 -6.82 -5.23
C PHE A 206 -11.20 -7.04 -6.00
N ARG A 207 -11.14 -7.24 -7.32
CA ARG A 207 -12.34 -7.23 -8.18
C ARG A 207 -13.18 -5.95 -8.00
N ALA A 208 -12.50 -4.82 -7.76
CA ALA A 208 -13.08 -3.54 -7.40
C ALA A 208 -12.45 -2.42 -8.27
N PRO A 209 -12.84 -2.33 -9.56
CA PRO A 209 -12.16 -1.46 -10.51
C PRO A 209 -12.32 0.03 -10.20
N LEU A 210 -13.50 0.49 -9.72
CA LEU A 210 -13.73 1.90 -9.40
C LEU A 210 -13.03 2.31 -8.10
N GLY A 211 -13.12 1.46 -7.08
CA GLY A 211 -12.45 1.63 -5.80
C GLY A 211 -10.94 1.68 -5.95
N GLY A 212 -10.36 0.73 -6.70
CA GLY A 212 -8.93 0.73 -7.03
C GLY A 212 -8.49 1.99 -7.80
N ALA A 213 -9.32 2.48 -8.71
CA ALA A 213 -9.04 3.67 -9.51
C ALA A 213 -9.02 4.97 -8.68
N LEU A 214 -10.02 5.19 -7.82
CA LEU A 214 -10.02 6.35 -6.91
C LEU A 214 -8.93 6.23 -5.85
N LEU A 215 -8.76 5.04 -5.26
CA LEU A 215 -7.72 4.79 -4.26
C LEU A 215 -6.35 5.20 -4.79
N GLY A 216 -5.94 4.77 -5.99
CA GLY A 216 -4.63 5.12 -6.54
C GLY A 216 -4.42 6.61 -6.87
N ALA A 217 -5.49 7.40 -6.89
CA ALA A 217 -5.44 8.87 -7.02
C ALA A 217 -5.37 9.57 -5.65
N GLU A 218 -6.10 9.08 -4.64
CA GLU A 218 -6.04 9.61 -3.26
C GLU A 218 -4.71 9.24 -2.56
N LEU A 219 -4.22 8.01 -2.73
CA LEU A 219 -3.13 7.39 -1.97
C LEU A 219 -1.79 8.18 -1.96
N LEU A 220 -1.61 9.15 -2.86
CA LEU A 220 -0.37 9.91 -3.00
C LEU A 220 -0.24 11.05 -1.97
N TYR A 221 -1.34 11.54 -1.43
CA TYR A 221 -1.39 12.69 -0.52
C TYR A 221 -2.27 12.38 0.71
N ARG A 222 -2.18 13.21 1.76
CA ARG A 222 -3.03 13.09 2.96
C ARG A 222 -4.29 13.97 2.89
N ASP A 223 -4.15 15.17 2.33
CA ASP A 223 -5.20 16.19 2.29
C ASP A 223 -5.70 16.51 0.86
N ASP A 224 -5.29 15.73 -0.16
CA ASP A 224 -5.49 16.04 -1.59
C ASP A 224 -5.57 14.75 -2.44
N MET A 225 -5.88 14.86 -3.74
CA MET A 225 -5.89 13.73 -4.68
C MET A 225 -5.27 14.11 -6.03
N GLU A 226 -4.55 13.17 -6.67
CA GLU A 226 -3.97 13.41 -7.99
C GLU A 226 -5.05 13.29 -9.10
N SER A 227 -5.79 14.38 -9.32
CA SER A 227 -6.87 14.49 -10.33
C SER A 227 -6.48 13.94 -11.70
N ASP A 228 -5.22 14.16 -12.09
CA ASP A 228 -4.68 13.83 -13.40
C ASP A 228 -4.48 12.31 -13.58
N ALA A 229 -4.47 11.56 -12.47
CA ALA A 229 -4.38 10.10 -12.45
C ALA A 229 -5.74 9.39 -12.50
N ILE A 230 -6.86 10.07 -12.23
CA ILE A 230 -8.19 9.44 -12.14
C ILE A 230 -8.58 8.74 -13.46
N MET A 231 -8.61 9.47 -14.59
CA MET A 231 -9.01 8.88 -15.88
C MET A 231 -8.07 7.74 -16.36
N PRO A 232 -6.73 7.88 -16.28
CA PRO A 232 -5.81 6.78 -16.56
C PRO A 232 -6.01 5.57 -15.65
N SER A 233 -6.28 5.79 -14.36
CA SER A 233 -6.52 4.74 -13.38
C SER A 233 -7.84 4.02 -13.62
N LEU A 234 -8.91 4.72 -14.00
CA LEU A 234 -10.19 4.10 -14.39
C LEU A 234 -10.00 3.14 -15.57
N VAL A 235 -9.33 3.59 -16.63
CA VAL A 235 -9.07 2.77 -17.83
C VAL A 235 -8.18 1.57 -17.52
N SER A 236 -7.07 1.77 -16.80
CA SER A 236 -6.19 0.65 -16.47
C SER A 236 -6.84 -0.33 -15.49
N SER A 237 -7.63 0.16 -14.53
CA SER A 237 -8.26 -0.66 -13.51
C SER A 237 -9.37 -1.54 -14.09
N ILE A 238 -10.22 -1.02 -14.98
CA ILE A 238 -11.23 -1.87 -15.64
C ILE A 238 -10.58 -2.92 -16.55
N VAL A 239 -9.49 -2.59 -17.25
CA VAL A 239 -8.76 -3.56 -18.09
C VAL A 239 -8.07 -4.63 -17.23
N ALA A 240 -7.46 -4.25 -16.11
CA ALA A 240 -6.84 -5.20 -15.18
C ALA A 240 -7.87 -6.10 -14.49
N PHE A 241 -9.04 -5.55 -14.15
CA PHE A 241 -10.22 -6.29 -13.66
C PHE A 241 -10.71 -7.31 -14.69
N VAL A 242 -10.87 -6.91 -15.97
CA VAL A 242 -11.27 -7.83 -17.05
C VAL A 242 -10.26 -8.97 -17.21
N VAL A 243 -8.96 -8.65 -17.22
CA VAL A 243 -7.90 -9.67 -17.32
C VAL A 243 -7.92 -10.61 -16.12
N PHE A 244 -7.93 -10.11 -14.89
CA PHE A 244 -7.96 -10.95 -13.68
C PHE A 244 -9.23 -11.79 -13.58
N GLY A 245 -10.39 -11.19 -13.83
CA GLY A 245 -11.70 -11.85 -13.78
C GLY A 245 -11.90 -12.90 -14.87
N SER A 246 -11.20 -12.81 -16.01
CA SER A 246 -11.19 -13.87 -17.02
C SER A 246 -10.59 -15.20 -16.54
N VAL A 247 -9.80 -15.18 -15.46
CA VAL A 247 -9.18 -16.38 -14.86
C VAL A 247 -9.86 -16.77 -13.55
N TYR A 248 -10.20 -15.79 -12.71
CA TYR A 248 -10.70 -16.02 -11.35
C TYR A 248 -12.19 -15.70 -11.14
N GLY A 249 -12.89 -15.17 -12.13
CA GLY A 249 -14.29 -14.75 -12.03
C GLY A 249 -14.47 -13.29 -11.60
N PHE A 250 -15.67 -12.77 -11.86
CA PHE A 250 -16.04 -11.36 -11.70
C PHE A 250 -16.82 -11.03 -10.41
N GLU A 251 -17.15 -12.03 -9.60
CA GLU A 251 -17.96 -11.85 -8.40
C GLU A 251 -17.24 -11.01 -7.33
N PRO A 252 -17.94 -10.15 -6.56
CA PRO A 252 -17.39 -9.50 -5.38
C PRO A 252 -16.71 -10.50 -4.43
N ILE A 253 -15.58 -10.15 -3.82
CA ILE A 253 -14.82 -11.06 -2.95
C ILE A 253 -15.67 -11.65 -1.83
N PHE A 254 -16.48 -10.82 -1.18
CA PHE A 254 -17.36 -11.23 -0.08
C PHE A 254 -18.70 -11.82 -0.57
N GLY A 255 -18.85 -12.04 -1.88
CA GLY A 255 -20.11 -12.38 -2.53
C GLY A 255 -21.02 -11.15 -2.69
N SER A 256 -22.14 -11.31 -3.38
CA SER A 256 -23.17 -10.26 -3.47
C SER A 256 -24.00 -10.26 -2.19
N LEU A 257 -23.68 -9.35 -1.27
CA LEU A 257 -24.30 -9.26 0.06
C LEU A 257 -25.64 -8.50 0.00
N SER A 258 -26.67 -9.19 -0.50
CA SER A 258 -28.03 -8.69 -0.58
C SER A 258 -28.74 -8.63 0.79
N GLY A 259 -29.80 -7.83 0.88
CA GLY A 259 -30.64 -7.73 2.09
C GLY A 259 -30.13 -6.78 3.19
N VAL A 260 -28.88 -6.32 3.14
CA VAL A 260 -28.38 -5.28 4.06
C VAL A 260 -28.62 -3.89 3.49
N GLN A 261 -29.45 -3.09 4.16
CA GLN A 261 -29.76 -1.72 3.77
C GLN A 261 -29.75 -0.78 4.98
N PHE A 262 -29.35 0.47 4.75
CA PHE A 262 -29.54 1.56 5.71
C PHE A 262 -31.01 1.96 5.67
N SER A 263 -31.76 1.64 6.72
CA SER A 263 -33.23 1.70 6.74
C SER A 263 -33.81 2.70 7.73
N GLN A 264 -33.03 3.17 8.71
CA GLN A 264 -33.51 4.02 9.79
C GLN A 264 -32.46 5.09 10.15
N PRO A 265 -32.83 6.39 10.22
CA PRO A 265 -31.91 7.47 10.62
C PRO A 265 -31.24 7.23 11.98
N LEU A 266 -31.89 6.54 12.91
CA LEU A 266 -31.34 6.21 14.23
C LEU A 266 -30.05 5.38 14.15
N GLN A 267 -29.86 4.58 13.09
CA GLN A 267 -28.63 3.82 12.85
C GLN A 267 -27.40 4.74 12.70
N LEU A 268 -27.57 6.00 12.28
CA LEU A 268 -26.45 6.95 12.14
C LEU A 268 -25.75 7.25 13.46
N ILE A 269 -26.47 7.22 14.60
CA ILE A 269 -25.86 7.41 15.93
C ILE A 269 -24.84 6.29 16.18
N TRP A 270 -25.23 5.06 15.88
CA TRP A 270 -24.37 3.90 16.02
C TRP A 270 -23.22 3.87 15.01
N PHE A 271 -23.44 4.36 13.78
CA PHE A 271 -22.36 4.51 12.80
C PHE A 271 -21.37 5.65 13.11
N VAL A 272 -21.81 6.71 13.82
CA VAL A 272 -20.90 7.71 14.41
C VAL A 272 -20.04 7.08 15.51
N LEU A 273 -20.64 6.28 16.41
CA LEU A 273 -19.89 5.53 17.43
C LEU A 273 -18.91 4.52 16.83
N LEU A 274 -19.31 3.85 15.74
CA LEU A 274 -18.43 2.99 14.96
C LEU A 274 -17.29 3.78 14.32
N GLY A 275 -17.55 4.99 13.79
CA GLY A 275 -16.50 5.88 13.30
C GLY A 275 -15.48 6.26 14.39
N LEU A 276 -15.95 6.58 15.60
CA LEU A 276 -15.07 6.89 16.74
C LEU A 276 -14.19 5.68 17.11
N THR A 277 -14.80 4.51 17.30
CA THR A 277 -14.09 3.29 17.72
C THR A 277 -13.16 2.74 16.63
N ALA A 278 -13.59 2.77 15.36
CA ALA A 278 -12.75 2.40 14.22
C ALA A 278 -11.59 3.38 14.00
N GLY A 279 -11.80 4.68 14.22
CA GLY A 279 -10.72 5.68 14.18
C GLY A 279 -9.68 5.47 15.29
N LEU A 280 -10.12 5.19 16.52
CA LEU A 280 -9.23 4.84 17.63
C LEU A 280 -8.44 3.55 17.35
N MET A 281 -9.11 2.50 16.84
CA MET A 281 -8.45 1.24 16.47
C MET A 281 -7.47 1.43 15.30
N GLY A 282 -7.82 2.25 14.32
CA GLY A 282 -6.94 2.60 13.21
C GLY A 282 -5.66 3.32 13.70
N LYS A 283 -5.81 4.30 14.60
CA LYS A 283 -4.67 4.97 15.22
C LYS A 283 -3.78 3.98 15.99
N LEU A 284 -4.39 3.13 16.83
CA LEU A 284 -3.68 2.06 17.55
C LEU A 284 -2.94 1.10 16.60
N TYR A 285 -3.56 0.75 15.46
CA TYR A 285 -2.93 -0.08 14.44
C TYR A 285 -1.65 0.54 13.89
N VAL A 286 -1.69 1.82 13.49
CA VAL A 286 -0.51 2.54 12.97
C VAL A 286 0.58 2.66 14.04
N GLU A 287 0.21 3.06 15.26
CA GLU A 287 1.16 3.25 16.37
C GLU A 287 1.85 1.94 16.76
N VAL A 288 1.11 0.83 16.93
CA VAL A 288 1.68 -0.48 17.26
C VAL A 288 2.51 -1.03 16.11
N PHE A 289 2.07 -0.86 14.86
CA PHE A 289 2.80 -1.34 13.68
C PHE A 289 4.18 -0.69 13.55
N TYR A 290 4.28 0.64 13.64
CA TYR A 290 5.56 1.34 13.55
C TYR A 290 6.42 1.23 14.82
N SER A 291 5.80 1.16 16.01
CA SER A 291 6.53 0.86 17.25
C SER A 291 7.16 -0.54 17.24
N GLY A 292 6.42 -1.54 16.76
CA GLY A 292 6.94 -2.90 16.59
C GLY A 292 8.00 -3.01 15.50
N THR A 293 7.84 -2.30 14.38
CA THR A 293 8.88 -2.18 13.34
C THR A 293 10.17 -1.60 13.93
N THR A 294 10.06 -0.52 14.71
CA THR A 294 11.20 0.09 15.43
C THR A 294 11.83 -0.86 16.45
N LEU A 295 11.04 -1.72 17.10
CA LEU A 295 11.55 -2.74 18.03
C LEU A 295 12.34 -3.85 17.29
N PHE A 296 11.87 -4.29 16.13
CA PHE A 296 12.58 -5.27 15.31
C PHE A 296 13.86 -4.69 14.69
N ASP A 297 13.83 -3.44 14.22
CA ASP A 297 15.01 -2.76 13.67
C ASP A 297 16.08 -2.46 14.75
N ARG A 298 15.76 -2.56 16.06
CA ARG A 298 16.72 -2.52 17.19
C ARG A 298 17.39 -3.86 17.52
N LEU A 299 17.06 -4.94 16.81
CA LEU A 299 17.65 -6.27 17.05
C LEU A 299 19.01 -6.43 16.34
N ASP A 300 19.93 -5.48 16.54
CA ASP A 300 21.23 -5.38 15.84
C ASP A 300 22.10 -6.65 15.91
N LYS A 301 21.87 -7.50 16.91
CA LYS A 301 22.59 -8.78 17.12
C LYS A 301 22.04 -9.92 16.25
N VAL A 302 20.87 -9.77 15.63
CA VAL A 302 20.22 -10.78 14.79
C VAL A 302 20.46 -10.44 13.32
N PRO A 303 20.95 -11.38 12.48
CA PRO A 303 21.07 -11.15 11.05
C PRO A 303 19.72 -10.77 10.43
N GLY A 304 19.69 -9.70 9.62
CA GLY A 304 18.43 -9.12 9.10
C GLY A 304 17.55 -10.07 8.26
N TRP A 305 18.11 -11.15 7.71
CA TRP A 305 17.36 -12.21 7.01
C TRP A 305 16.60 -13.16 7.95
N LEU A 306 17.01 -13.24 9.23
CA LEU A 306 16.43 -14.11 10.26
C LEU A 306 15.33 -13.41 11.08
N VAL A 307 15.35 -12.07 11.16
CA VAL A 307 14.35 -11.27 11.91
C VAL A 307 12.89 -11.59 11.49
N PRO A 308 12.55 -11.73 10.18
CA PRO A 308 11.21 -12.13 9.77
C PRO A 308 10.76 -13.49 10.31
N ALA A 309 11.68 -14.43 10.53
CA ALA A 309 11.36 -15.75 11.07
C ALA A 309 11.00 -15.71 12.56
N ILE A 310 11.63 -14.81 13.34
CA ILE A 310 11.27 -14.55 14.74
C ILE A 310 9.84 -13.97 14.79
N GLY A 311 9.56 -13.01 13.92
CA GLY A 311 8.21 -12.46 13.74
C GLY A 311 7.19 -13.53 13.35
N GLY A 312 7.51 -14.35 12.34
CA GLY A 312 6.67 -15.45 11.88
C GLY A 312 6.38 -16.51 12.95
N LEU A 313 7.37 -16.84 13.80
CA LEU A 313 7.17 -17.72 14.95
C LEU A 313 6.15 -17.13 15.93
N GLY A 314 6.25 -15.83 16.23
CA GLY A 314 5.27 -15.11 17.04
C GLY A 314 3.87 -15.11 16.45
N VAL A 315 3.74 -14.90 15.13
CA VAL A 315 2.45 -14.98 14.43
C VAL A 315 1.84 -16.38 14.51
N GLY A 316 2.64 -17.42 14.29
CA GLY A 316 2.15 -18.79 14.34
C GLY A 316 1.76 -19.23 15.76
N LEU A 317 2.50 -18.80 16.79
CA LEU A 317 2.12 -19.01 18.20
C LEU A 317 0.80 -18.30 18.54
N LEU A 318 0.64 -17.03 18.13
CA LEU A 318 -0.60 -16.28 18.29
C LEU A 318 -1.77 -16.95 17.53
N GLY A 319 -1.50 -17.52 16.36
CA GLY A 319 -2.47 -18.26 15.55
C GLY A 319 -2.97 -19.57 16.18
N LEU A 320 -2.26 -20.14 17.16
CA LEU A 320 -2.77 -21.27 17.95
C LEU A 320 -3.90 -20.85 18.89
N LEU A 321 -3.82 -19.62 19.41
CA LEU A 321 -4.82 -19.05 20.29
C LEU A 321 -5.97 -18.42 19.49
N ILE A 322 -5.64 -17.69 18.43
CA ILE A 322 -6.60 -16.93 17.61
C ILE A 322 -6.33 -17.21 16.12
N PRO A 323 -6.85 -18.31 15.55
CA PRO A 323 -6.62 -18.70 14.15
C PRO A 323 -7.10 -17.65 13.14
N ALA A 324 -8.07 -16.82 13.51
CA ALA A 324 -8.56 -15.70 12.71
C ALA A 324 -7.50 -14.63 12.42
N ALA A 325 -6.43 -14.54 13.23
CA ALA A 325 -5.34 -13.59 13.05
C ALA A 325 -4.34 -13.97 11.92
N LEU A 326 -4.35 -15.24 11.49
CA LEU A 326 -3.48 -15.77 10.43
C LEU A 326 -3.87 -15.25 9.03
N GLY A 327 -2.91 -15.29 8.10
CA GLY A 327 -3.10 -15.02 6.67
C GLY A 327 -3.73 -13.65 6.35
N THR A 328 -4.57 -13.58 5.31
CA THR A 328 -5.28 -12.34 4.95
C THR A 328 -6.31 -11.94 6.01
N GLY A 329 -7.07 -12.92 6.54
CA GLY A 329 -8.19 -12.71 7.46
C GLY A 329 -9.53 -12.38 6.77
N TYR A 330 -9.60 -12.38 5.43
CA TYR A 330 -10.84 -12.04 4.72
C TYR A 330 -11.96 -13.04 4.95
N GLY A 331 -11.68 -14.35 4.96
CA GLY A 331 -12.70 -15.32 5.33
C GLY A 331 -13.11 -15.23 6.80
N SER A 332 -12.20 -14.87 7.71
CA SER A 332 -12.50 -14.67 9.12
C SER A 332 -13.53 -13.55 9.31
N VAL A 333 -13.25 -12.37 8.75
CA VAL A 333 -14.17 -11.22 8.83
C VAL A 333 -15.48 -11.46 8.07
N GLN A 334 -15.46 -12.29 7.00
CA GLN A 334 -16.69 -12.77 6.35
C GLN A 334 -17.53 -13.65 7.27
N GLN A 335 -16.93 -14.53 8.10
CA GLN A 335 -17.71 -15.31 9.07
C GLN A 335 -18.36 -14.39 10.11
N GLU A 336 -17.68 -13.31 10.53
CA GLU A 336 -18.19 -12.31 11.48
C GLU A 336 -19.37 -11.49 10.92
N MET A 337 -19.54 -11.40 9.59
CA MET A 337 -20.72 -10.77 8.97
C MET A 337 -22.02 -11.56 9.20
N PHE A 338 -21.95 -12.83 9.61
CA PHE A 338 -23.13 -13.66 9.86
C PHE A 338 -23.42 -13.77 11.35
N ALA A 339 -24.58 -13.25 11.79
CA ALA A 339 -25.01 -13.27 13.19
C ALA A 339 -24.91 -14.67 13.82
N ASN A 340 -25.37 -15.72 13.12
CA ASN A 340 -25.30 -17.11 13.60
C ASN A 340 -23.89 -17.60 13.93
N ASN A 341 -22.86 -17.06 13.28
CA ASN A 341 -21.46 -17.41 13.58
C ASN A 341 -20.94 -16.51 14.69
N LEU A 342 -21.12 -15.19 14.56
CA LEU A 342 -20.60 -14.20 15.50
C LEU A 342 -21.18 -14.37 16.92
N VAL A 343 -22.47 -14.69 17.05
CA VAL A 343 -23.15 -14.96 18.33
C VAL A 343 -22.60 -16.22 19.01
N ARG A 344 -22.19 -17.24 18.23
CA ARG A 344 -21.62 -18.50 18.75
C ARG A 344 -20.16 -18.37 19.16
N MET A 345 -19.45 -17.34 18.71
CA MET A 345 -18.08 -17.07 19.13
C MET A 345 -18.08 -16.47 20.55
N PRO A 346 -17.22 -16.94 21.47
CA PRO A 346 -17.12 -16.34 22.80
C PRO A 346 -16.84 -14.84 22.70
N LEU A 347 -17.56 -14.02 23.49
CA LEU A 347 -17.44 -12.55 23.42
C LEU A 347 -15.98 -12.09 23.52
N LEU A 348 -15.20 -12.64 24.46
CA LEU A 348 -13.78 -12.32 24.62
C LEU A 348 -12.95 -12.59 23.34
N MET A 349 -13.29 -13.62 22.57
CA MET A 349 -12.63 -13.93 21.29
C MET A 349 -12.94 -12.85 20.25
N VAL A 350 -14.21 -12.46 20.12
CA VAL A 350 -14.63 -11.39 19.20
C VAL A 350 -13.94 -10.07 19.54
N LEU A 351 -13.87 -9.72 20.83
CA LEU A 351 -13.16 -8.52 21.29
C LEU A 351 -11.64 -8.60 21.05
N ALA A 352 -11.03 -9.80 21.09
CA ALA A 352 -9.59 -9.98 20.94
C ALA A 352 -9.10 -9.99 19.47
N ILE A 353 -9.93 -10.40 18.51
CA ILE A 353 -9.55 -10.52 17.09
C ILE A 353 -8.94 -9.24 16.48
N PRO A 354 -9.50 -8.02 16.63
CA PRO A 354 -8.88 -6.82 16.04
C PRO A 354 -7.47 -6.55 16.58
N PHE A 355 -7.27 -6.67 17.90
CA PHE A 355 -5.94 -6.53 18.53
C PHE A 355 -4.97 -7.64 18.10
N ALA A 356 -5.46 -8.88 18.00
CA ALA A 356 -4.67 -10.01 17.51
C ALA A 356 -4.25 -9.80 16.04
N LYS A 357 -5.09 -9.17 15.21
CA LYS A 357 -4.76 -8.83 13.83
C LYS A 357 -3.76 -7.68 13.72
N ILE A 358 -3.82 -6.67 14.61
CA ILE A 358 -2.78 -5.65 14.74
C ILE A 358 -1.43 -6.31 15.10
N LEU A 359 -1.41 -7.13 16.14
CA LEU A 359 -0.20 -7.78 16.63
C LEU A 359 0.38 -8.74 15.58
N SER A 360 -0.44 -9.61 14.98
CA SER A 360 0.03 -10.55 13.96
C SER A 360 0.61 -9.84 12.73
N THR A 361 0.03 -8.71 12.32
CA THR A 361 0.50 -7.89 11.17
C THR A 361 1.80 -7.16 11.48
N THR A 362 1.95 -6.71 12.74
CA THR A 362 3.19 -6.11 13.25
C THR A 362 4.31 -7.15 13.32
N LEU A 363 4.01 -8.36 13.80
CA LEU A 363 4.97 -9.46 13.87
C LEU A 363 5.35 -10.00 12.49
N SER A 364 4.45 -10.06 11.49
CA SER A 364 4.77 -10.54 10.14
C SER A 364 5.49 -9.50 9.28
N ILE A 365 4.91 -8.31 9.10
CA ILE A 365 5.39 -7.30 8.14
C ILE A 365 6.36 -6.33 8.81
N GLY A 366 6.09 -5.95 10.07
CA GLY A 366 6.98 -5.07 10.86
C GLY A 366 8.34 -5.70 11.17
N SER A 367 8.43 -7.03 11.26
CA SER A 367 9.71 -7.76 11.34
C SER A 367 10.50 -7.81 10.03
N GLY A 368 9.94 -7.25 8.94
CA GLY A 368 10.54 -7.22 7.60
C GLY A 368 9.97 -8.23 6.60
N GLY A 369 8.94 -9.00 6.96
CA GLY A 369 8.21 -9.82 6.01
C GLY A 369 7.58 -9.00 4.87
N SER A 370 7.39 -9.64 3.72
CA SER A 370 6.75 -9.03 2.56
C SER A 370 5.25 -9.31 2.58
N GLY A 371 4.41 -8.27 2.59
CA GLY A 371 2.95 -8.42 2.61
C GLY A 371 2.26 -7.08 2.87
N GLY A 372 1.06 -6.87 2.35
CA GLY A 372 0.36 -5.58 2.40
C GLY A 372 -0.23 -5.25 3.79
N VAL A 373 -0.26 -3.96 4.14
CA VAL A 373 -0.94 -3.42 5.34
C VAL A 373 -2.42 -3.07 5.11
N PHE A 374 -2.85 -3.01 3.84
CA PHE A 374 -4.21 -2.66 3.45
C PHE A 374 -5.23 -3.70 3.93
N GLY A 375 -5.05 -4.97 3.54
CA GLY A 375 -5.96 -6.05 3.90
C GLY A 375 -6.16 -6.24 5.41
N PRO A 376 -5.07 -6.31 6.21
CA PRO A 376 -5.17 -6.32 7.65
C PRO A 376 -5.91 -5.10 8.21
N GLY A 377 -5.68 -3.90 7.68
CA GLY A 377 -6.39 -2.70 8.12
C GLY A 377 -7.91 -2.78 7.91
N MET A 378 -8.37 -3.32 6.77
CA MET A 378 -9.79 -3.61 6.58
C MET A 378 -10.30 -4.68 7.56
N VAL A 379 -9.57 -5.78 7.75
CA VAL A 379 -9.97 -6.86 8.67
C VAL A 379 -10.04 -6.37 10.12
N ILE A 380 -9.09 -5.54 10.56
CA ILE A 380 -9.10 -4.86 11.88
C ILE A 380 -10.35 -3.98 11.99
N GLY A 381 -10.68 -3.19 10.97
CA GLY A 381 -11.89 -2.37 10.93
C GLY A 381 -13.17 -3.18 11.00
N GLY A 382 -13.28 -4.25 10.20
CA GLY A 382 -14.44 -5.13 10.18
C GLY A 382 -14.64 -5.87 11.50
N ALA A 383 -13.56 -6.40 12.09
CA ALA A 383 -13.60 -7.03 13.40
C ALA A 383 -13.91 -6.05 14.54
N THR A 384 -13.51 -4.77 14.41
CA THR A 384 -13.94 -3.70 15.32
C THR A 384 -15.45 -3.44 15.18
N GLY A 385 -15.97 -3.47 13.97
CA GLY A 385 -17.41 -3.43 13.70
C GLY A 385 -18.17 -4.62 14.30
N ALA A 386 -17.66 -5.84 14.10
CA ALA A 386 -18.21 -7.05 14.69
C ALA A 386 -18.22 -7.00 16.23
N ALA A 387 -17.11 -6.59 16.83
CA ALA A 387 -16.96 -6.38 18.27
C ALA A 387 -17.95 -5.35 18.82
N LEU A 388 -18.08 -4.18 18.17
CA LEU A 388 -19.03 -3.16 18.59
C LEU A 388 -20.47 -3.64 18.46
N TRP A 389 -20.84 -4.31 17.36
CA TRP A 389 -22.17 -4.90 17.20
C TRP A 389 -22.46 -5.96 18.27
N ARG A 390 -21.49 -6.84 18.57
CA ARG A 390 -21.60 -7.89 19.61
C ARG A 390 -21.84 -7.30 21.02
N LEU A 391 -21.39 -6.07 21.27
CA LEU A 391 -21.62 -5.34 22.52
C LEU A 391 -22.95 -4.57 22.57
N LEU A 392 -23.57 -4.29 21.42
CA LEU A 392 -24.75 -3.44 21.30
C LEU A 392 -26.02 -4.19 20.82
N GLU A 393 -25.91 -5.44 20.37
CA GLU A 393 -27.07 -6.20 19.89
C GLU A 393 -28.22 -6.22 20.91
N GLY A 394 -29.45 -6.13 20.41
CA GLY A 394 -30.65 -5.99 21.24
C GLY A 394 -30.98 -4.54 21.65
N LEU A 395 -30.08 -3.57 21.49
CA LEU A 395 -30.42 -2.16 21.69
C LEU A 395 -31.27 -1.59 20.53
N PRO A 396 -32.15 -0.60 20.80
CA PRO A 396 -32.97 0.02 19.75
C PRO A 396 -32.15 0.65 18.61
N GLY A 397 -32.56 0.38 17.37
CA GLY A 397 -31.91 0.90 16.17
C GLY A 397 -30.63 0.17 15.76
N ILE A 398 -30.19 -0.87 16.49
CA ILE A 398 -29.13 -1.77 16.03
C ILE A 398 -29.73 -2.76 15.01
N PRO A 399 -29.15 -2.91 13.80
CA PRO A 399 -29.61 -3.90 12.83
C PRO A 399 -29.46 -5.33 13.35
N SER A 400 -30.37 -6.22 12.96
CA SER A 400 -30.34 -7.64 13.34
C SER A 400 -29.16 -8.44 12.76
N SER A 401 -28.41 -7.86 11.83
CA SER A 401 -27.21 -8.46 11.23
C SER A 401 -25.97 -7.60 11.49
N PRO A 402 -24.84 -8.19 11.96
CA PRO A 402 -23.57 -7.47 12.15
C PRO A 402 -22.96 -6.97 10.85
N MET A 403 -23.36 -7.53 9.70
CA MET A 403 -22.78 -7.24 8.38
C MET A 403 -22.66 -5.74 8.08
N SER A 404 -23.65 -4.93 8.44
CA SER A 404 -23.60 -3.47 8.27
C SER A 404 -22.47 -2.81 9.08
N PHE A 405 -22.27 -3.23 10.34
CA PHE A 405 -21.18 -2.75 11.20
C PHE A 405 -19.82 -3.24 10.71
N VAL A 406 -19.72 -4.48 10.24
CA VAL A 406 -18.48 -5.01 9.68
C VAL A 406 -18.08 -4.21 8.43
N ILE A 407 -19.00 -4.02 7.48
CA ILE A 407 -18.74 -3.26 6.24
C ILE A 407 -18.37 -1.81 6.54
N VAL A 408 -19.13 -1.11 7.38
CA VAL A 408 -18.84 0.29 7.75
C VAL A 408 -17.55 0.39 8.57
N GLY A 409 -17.22 -0.60 9.39
CA GLY A 409 -15.98 -0.67 10.16
C GLY A 409 -14.73 -0.84 9.28
N MET A 410 -14.81 -1.69 8.24
CA MET A 410 -13.75 -1.84 7.22
C MET A 410 -13.47 -0.50 6.53
N ILE A 411 -14.53 0.21 6.13
CA ILE A 411 -14.45 1.53 5.49
C ILE A 411 -13.84 2.56 6.43
N ALA A 412 -14.39 2.69 7.65
CA ALA A 412 -14.03 3.74 8.58
C ALA A 412 -12.60 3.61 9.12
N CYS A 413 -12.20 2.41 9.54
CA CYS A 413 -10.86 2.17 10.08
C CYS A 413 -9.78 2.41 9.00
N PHE A 414 -9.91 1.73 7.87
CA PHE A 414 -8.85 1.77 6.86
C PHE A 414 -8.86 3.05 6.02
N GLY A 415 -10.04 3.55 5.63
CA GLY A 415 -10.17 4.79 4.86
C GLY A 415 -9.58 6.00 5.58
N ALA A 416 -9.68 6.04 6.91
CA ALA A 416 -9.07 7.07 7.73
C ALA A 416 -7.53 6.97 7.77
N VAL A 417 -6.96 5.83 8.18
CA VAL A 417 -5.48 5.70 8.31
C VAL A 417 -4.74 5.68 6.99
N ALA A 418 -5.42 5.37 5.88
CA ALA A 418 -4.87 5.45 4.53
C ALA A 418 -4.94 6.86 3.93
N HIS A 419 -5.68 7.78 4.57
CA HIS A 419 -6.07 9.07 3.99
C HIS A 419 -6.70 8.93 2.59
N ALA A 420 -7.50 7.88 2.40
CA ALA A 420 -8.14 7.56 1.12
C ALA A 420 -9.62 7.17 1.32
N PRO A 421 -10.45 8.09 1.84
CA PRO A 421 -11.82 7.77 2.24
C PRO A 421 -12.70 7.38 1.06
N LEU A 422 -12.62 8.04 -0.10
CA LEU A 422 -13.52 7.75 -1.23
C LEU A 422 -13.12 6.47 -1.96
N GLY A 423 -11.82 6.23 -2.14
CA GLY A 423 -11.28 5.02 -2.73
C GLY A 423 -11.63 3.78 -1.92
N VAL A 424 -11.47 3.83 -0.59
CA VAL A 424 -11.82 2.72 0.30
C VAL A 424 -13.35 2.53 0.39
N LEU A 425 -14.12 3.62 0.43
CA LEU A 425 -15.59 3.59 0.44
C LEU A 425 -16.15 2.84 -0.78
N LEU A 426 -15.74 3.23 -2.00
CA LEU A 426 -16.15 2.51 -3.21
C LEU A 426 -15.60 1.09 -3.27
N MET A 427 -14.35 0.87 -2.85
CA MET A 427 -13.74 -0.45 -2.95
C MET A 427 -14.45 -1.48 -2.06
N VAL A 428 -14.79 -1.15 -0.82
CA VAL A 428 -15.57 -2.06 0.04
C VAL A 428 -16.98 -2.27 -0.53
N GLY A 429 -17.60 -1.23 -1.10
CA GLY A 429 -18.88 -1.36 -1.80
C GLY A 429 -18.84 -2.35 -2.98
N GLU A 430 -17.80 -2.28 -3.83
CA GLU A 430 -17.60 -3.24 -4.93
C GLU A 430 -17.23 -4.64 -4.40
N MET A 431 -16.37 -4.75 -3.40
CA MET A 431 -15.95 -6.03 -2.80
C MET A 431 -17.09 -6.81 -2.11
N THR A 432 -18.18 -6.12 -1.74
CA THR A 432 -19.37 -6.69 -1.07
C THR A 432 -20.60 -6.75 -1.97
N GLY A 433 -20.53 -6.16 -3.17
CA GLY A 433 -21.70 -5.97 -4.04
C GLY A 433 -22.81 -5.10 -3.43
N ASN A 434 -22.53 -4.34 -2.37
CA ASN A 434 -23.55 -3.59 -1.62
C ASN A 434 -23.19 -2.10 -1.51
N LEU A 435 -23.81 -1.29 -2.37
CA LEU A 435 -23.65 0.17 -2.37
C LEU A 435 -24.57 0.89 -1.36
N SER A 436 -25.51 0.20 -0.71
CA SER A 436 -26.39 0.80 0.31
C SER A 436 -25.62 1.17 1.59
N MET A 437 -24.47 0.54 1.84
CA MET A 437 -23.59 0.85 2.97
C MET A 437 -22.67 2.05 2.75
N LEU A 438 -22.65 2.66 1.55
CA LEU A 438 -21.83 3.86 1.31
C LEU A 438 -22.30 5.05 2.17
N ALA A 439 -23.61 5.28 2.26
CA ALA A 439 -24.17 6.40 3.05
C ALA A 439 -23.77 6.37 4.55
N PRO A 440 -23.97 5.26 5.30
CA PRO A 440 -23.44 5.17 6.66
C PRO A 440 -21.90 5.10 6.72
N GLY A 441 -21.24 4.56 5.69
CA GLY A 441 -19.80 4.58 5.54
C GLY A 441 -19.20 5.99 5.52
N MET A 442 -19.85 6.94 4.82
CA MET A 442 -19.42 8.33 4.70
C MET A 442 -19.32 9.04 6.07
N ILE A 443 -20.33 8.90 6.93
CA ILE A 443 -20.29 9.54 8.25
C ILE A 443 -19.26 8.85 9.16
N ALA A 444 -19.17 7.52 9.13
CA ALA A 444 -18.24 6.78 9.95
C ALA A 444 -16.77 7.07 9.59
N VAL A 445 -16.42 7.10 8.30
CA VAL A 445 -15.05 7.43 7.85
C VAL A 445 -14.69 8.89 8.08
N ALA A 446 -15.64 9.82 7.95
CA ALA A 446 -15.42 11.23 8.28
C ALA A 446 -15.12 11.42 9.77
N VAL A 447 -15.86 10.74 10.66
CA VAL A 447 -15.60 10.74 12.11
C VAL A 447 -14.27 10.06 12.43
N ALA A 448 -13.98 8.90 11.84
CA ALA A 448 -12.72 8.18 12.02
C ALA A 448 -11.51 9.03 11.59
N GLY A 449 -11.59 9.72 10.45
CA GLY A 449 -10.54 10.64 9.97
C GLY A 449 -10.24 11.76 10.96
N ARG A 450 -11.25 12.30 11.66
CA ARG A 450 -11.03 13.32 12.72
C ARG A 450 -10.37 12.76 13.97
N VAL A 451 -10.57 11.47 14.28
CA VAL A 451 -9.90 10.79 15.40
C VAL A 451 -8.45 10.42 15.05
N VAL A 452 -8.20 10.01 13.80
CA VAL A 452 -6.88 9.63 13.28
C VAL A 452 -5.95 10.85 13.13
N GLY A 453 -6.48 11.99 12.65
CA GLY A 453 -5.67 13.19 12.40
C GLY A 453 -4.60 12.95 11.35
N ASP A 454 -3.40 13.51 11.54
CA ASP A 454 -2.27 13.37 10.59
C ASP A 454 -1.64 11.95 10.56
N THR A 455 -2.15 11.01 11.36
CA THR A 455 -1.60 9.65 11.50
C THR A 455 -1.87 8.83 10.24
N SER A 456 -0.82 8.50 9.47
CA SER A 456 -0.96 7.67 8.26
C SER A 456 -0.22 6.33 8.38
N ILE A 457 -0.81 5.27 7.83
CA ILE A 457 -0.16 3.97 7.60
C ILE A 457 0.84 4.01 6.42
N TYR A 458 0.89 5.12 5.67
CA TYR A 458 1.76 5.30 4.50
C TYR A 458 2.69 6.49 4.70
N THR A 459 3.92 6.20 5.13
CA THR A 459 4.95 7.21 5.45
C THR A 459 5.40 8.02 4.25
N SER A 460 5.21 7.51 3.03
CA SER A 460 5.62 8.20 1.80
C SER A 460 4.59 9.20 1.28
N GLN A 461 3.44 9.36 1.94
CA GLN A 461 2.44 10.36 1.59
C GLN A 461 2.91 11.78 1.93
N LEU A 462 2.93 12.63 0.91
CA LEU A 462 3.03 14.08 1.08
C LEU A 462 1.71 14.62 1.61
N LYS A 463 1.70 15.86 2.11
CA LYS A 463 0.48 16.51 2.60
C LYS A 463 -0.50 16.78 1.47
N ASP A 464 -0.05 17.52 0.45
CA ASP A 464 -0.88 18.03 -0.63
C ASP A 464 -0.09 18.18 -1.95
N ARG A 465 -0.77 18.55 -3.05
CA ARG A 465 -0.11 18.76 -4.36
C ARG A 465 0.80 19.99 -4.41
N LEU A 466 0.72 20.93 -3.46
CA LEU A 466 1.66 22.07 -3.38
C LEU A 466 3.01 21.61 -2.83
N GLU A 467 3.02 20.77 -1.80
CA GLU A 467 4.22 20.05 -1.34
C GLU A 467 4.76 19.14 -2.46
N GLY A 468 3.89 18.37 -3.12
CA GLY A 468 4.24 17.58 -4.29
C GLY A 468 5.00 18.41 -5.34
N ARG A 469 4.46 19.56 -5.75
CA ARG A 469 5.15 20.48 -6.70
C ARG A 469 6.54 20.93 -6.23
N ARG A 470 6.75 21.15 -4.93
CA ARG A 470 8.07 21.53 -4.35
C ARG A 470 9.07 20.37 -4.45
N VAL A 471 8.68 19.18 -4.01
CA VAL A 471 9.50 17.94 -4.13
C VAL A 471 9.83 17.66 -5.59
N HIS A 472 8.83 17.79 -6.47
CA HIS A 472 8.95 17.60 -7.91
C HIS A 472 9.89 18.61 -8.60
N ALA A 473 10.01 19.83 -8.06
CA ALA A 473 10.95 20.84 -8.54
C ALA A 473 12.37 20.57 -8.05
N MET A 474 12.55 20.27 -6.76
CA MET A 474 13.87 19.94 -6.19
C MET A 474 14.52 18.74 -6.88
N GLY A 475 13.75 17.66 -7.12
CA GLY A 475 14.23 16.48 -7.84
C GLY A 475 14.60 16.71 -9.32
N ARG A 476 14.21 17.84 -9.91
CA ARG A 476 14.71 18.28 -11.23
C ARG A 476 16.03 19.02 -11.12
N VAL A 477 16.21 19.83 -10.07
CA VAL A 477 17.45 20.59 -9.85
C VAL A 477 18.61 19.63 -9.56
N THR A 478 18.43 18.64 -8.67
CA THR A 478 19.48 17.65 -8.37
C THR A 478 19.92 16.85 -9.61
N LYS A 479 18.97 16.42 -10.46
CA LYS A 479 19.27 15.76 -11.75
C LYS A 479 19.91 16.65 -12.81
N LEU A 480 19.93 17.98 -12.63
CA LEU A 480 20.65 18.91 -13.49
C LEU A 480 22.03 19.27 -12.93
N SER A 481 22.25 19.11 -11.61
CA SER A 481 23.55 19.30 -10.95
C SER A 481 24.41 18.04 -10.87
N GLU A 482 23.84 16.84 -11.07
CA GLU A 482 24.63 15.63 -11.32
C GLU A 482 25.46 15.86 -12.60
N PRO A 483 26.81 15.81 -12.54
CA PRO A 483 27.62 15.93 -13.74
C PRO A 483 27.26 14.78 -14.67
N LYS A 484 26.92 15.09 -15.92
CA LYS A 484 26.83 14.07 -16.96
C LYS A 484 28.18 13.37 -17.01
N SER A 485 28.18 12.06 -16.80
CA SER A 485 29.29 11.20 -17.22
C SER A 485 29.26 11.10 -18.73
N ASP A 486 29.68 12.18 -19.39
CA ASP A 486 30.08 12.12 -20.78
C ASP A 486 31.44 11.36 -20.83
N ASP A 487 31.60 10.62 -21.91
CA ASP A 487 32.72 9.74 -22.29
C ASP A 487 32.96 8.41 -21.55
N GLU A 488 32.70 7.36 -22.33
CA GLU A 488 33.29 6.04 -22.29
C GLU A 488 34.81 6.09 -22.57
N VAL A 489 35.59 6.74 -21.69
CA VAL A 489 37.06 6.58 -21.68
C VAL A 489 37.41 5.32 -20.90
N ALA A 490 38.15 4.41 -21.55
CA ALA A 490 38.54 3.14 -20.97
C ALA A 490 39.48 3.31 -19.75
N SER A 491 38.93 3.16 -18.54
CA SER A 491 39.73 2.97 -17.33
C SER A 491 40.39 1.58 -17.34
N PRO A 492 41.72 1.48 -17.13
CA PRO A 492 42.43 0.20 -17.21
C PRO A 492 42.03 -0.74 -16.07
N LYS A 493 41.86 -2.03 -16.39
CA LYS A 493 41.58 -3.07 -15.39
C LYS A 493 42.72 -3.12 -14.34
N PRO A 494 42.41 -3.24 -13.03
CA PRO A 494 43.45 -3.38 -12.02
C PRO A 494 44.21 -4.69 -12.21
N ALA A 495 45.53 -4.60 -12.33
CA ALA A 495 46.40 -5.74 -12.57
C ALA A 495 46.54 -6.61 -11.31
N ILE A 496 46.16 -7.89 -11.42
CA ILE A 496 46.37 -8.88 -10.36
C ILE A 496 47.86 -9.23 -10.30
N LYS A 497 48.59 -8.70 -9.30
CA LYS A 497 49.97 -9.13 -9.01
C LYS A 497 49.96 -10.53 -8.39
N LYS A 498 50.48 -11.52 -9.12
CA LYS A 498 50.89 -12.82 -8.53
C LYS A 498 52.13 -12.60 -7.64
N PRO A 499 52.25 -13.27 -6.49
CA PRO A 499 53.50 -13.29 -5.74
C PRO A 499 54.53 -14.21 -6.42
N SER A 500 55.72 -13.67 -6.67
CA SER A 500 56.92 -14.46 -7.00
C SER A 500 57.78 -14.54 -5.75
N GLY A 501 58.22 -15.73 -5.36
CA GLY A 501 59.05 -15.93 -4.18
C GLY A 501 60.44 -16.44 -4.53
N LYS A 502 61.44 -16.01 -3.75
CA LYS A 502 62.42 -16.87 -3.05
C LYS A 502 63.44 -16.05 -2.25
N ASN A 503 63.60 -16.43 -0.98
CA ASN A 503 64.80 -16.55 -0.13
C ASN A 503 65.97 -15.52 -0.30
N ALA A 504 66.59 -14.97 0.75
CA ALA A 504 67.08 -15.68 1.94
C ALA A 504 67.44 -14.76 3.15
N SER A 505 67.35 -15.34 4.36
CA SER A 505 68.23 -15.21 5.56
C SER A 505 68.96 -13.87 5.81
N LEU A 506 68.76 -13.16 6.94
CA LEU A 506 68.97 -13.52 8.36
C LEU A 506 68.19 -12.53 9.29
N SER A 507 68.04 -12.61 10.63
CA SER A 507 68.44 -13.54 11.72
C SER A 507 67.52 -13.31 12.98
N LYS A 508 67.93 -13.80 14.16
CA LYS A 508 67.46 -13.51 15.55
C LYS A 508 68.73 -13.32 16.45
N PRO A 509 68.67 -12.92 17.75
CA PRO A 509 67.53 -12.80 18.68
C PRO A 509 67.48 -11.52 19.58
N ALA A 510 66.39 -11.34 20.36
CA ALA A 510 66.37 -10.94 21.80
C ALA A 510 64.92 -10.72 22.32
N ALA A 511 64.69 -10.91 23.63
CA ALA A 511 63.49 -10.49 24.39
C ALA A 511 63.69 -9.03 24.92
N GLU A 512 62.73 -8.26 25.45
CA GLU A 512 61.78 -8.51 26.56
C GLU A 512 60.56 -7.52 26.54
N PRO A 513 59.65 -7.43 27.56
CA PRO A 513 58.23 -7.08 27.36
C PRO A 513 57.78 -5.68 27.85
N LEU A 514 56.49 -5.34 27.64
CA LEU A 514 55.57 -4.38 28.33
C LEU A 514 54.41 -4.04 27.35
N ALA A 515 53.16 -3.65 27.69
CA ALA A 515 52.37 -3.58 28.93
C ALA A 515 50.84 -3.61 28.59
N LYS A 516 49.95 -3.78 29.58
CA LYS A 516 48.48 -3.64 29.44
C LYS A 516 48.00 -2.20 29.72
N PRO A 517 46.90 -1.76 29.09
CA PRO A 517 45.89 -0.91 29.74
C PRO A 517 44.49 -1.58 29.66
N GLN A 518 43.84 -1.95 30.76
CA GLN A 518 43.04 -1.11 31.68
C GLN A 518 41.79 -0.45 31.06
N ALA A 519 40.64 -0.72 31.67
CA ALA A 519 39.32 -0.16 31.36
C ALA A 519 38.69 0.44 32.63
N LYS A 520 37.84 1.48 32.51
CA LYS A 520 36.96 2.03 33.56
C LYS A 520 35.89 2.99 32.97
N PRO A 521 34.84 3.46 33.70
CA PRO A 521 33.46 3.15 33.31
C PRO A 521 32.48 4.35 33.32
N ALA A 522 31.17 4.05 33.29
CA ALA A 522 30.05 5.00 33.24
C ALA A 522 29.65 5.63 34.60
N THR A 523 28.90 6.74 34.55
CA THR A 523 28.25 7.40 35.71
C THR A 523 26.91 8.09 35.36
N VAL A 524 26.01 8.14 36.34
CA VAL A 524 24.67 8.79 36.42
C VAL A 524 24.58 9.36 37.85
N PRO A 525 24.06 10.59 38.14
CA PRO A 525 22.67 10.75 38.68
C PRO A 525 21.98 12.14 38.56
N SER A 526 20.71 12.20 39.01
CA SER A 526 19.82 13.37 39.26
C SER A 526 19.75 13.72 40.78
N PRO A 527 19.08 14.79 41.32
CA PRO A 527 17.59 14.99 41.35
C PRO A 527 17.05 16.48 41.42
N HIS A 528 15.73 16.67 41.67
CA HIS A 528 14.96 17.94 41.76
C HIS A 528 14.94 18.62 43.17
N PRO A 529 14.40 19.87 43.29
CA PRO A 529 13.06 20.07 43.89
C PRO A 529 12.19 21.24 43.31
N THR A 530 10.99 21.44 43.89
CA THR A 530 9.82 22.27 43.45
C THR A 530 9.64 23.64 44.16
N THR A 531 9.00 24.63 43.50
CA THR A 531 8.06 25.62 44.09
C THR A 531 7.27 26.43 43.03
N ALA A 532 6.09 26.95 43.40
CA ALA A 532 5.28 27.99 42.71
C ALA A 532 4.55 28.83 43.81
N PRO A 533 4.17 30.12 43.60
CA PRO A 533 3.00 30.49 42.76
C PRO A 533 3.06 31.84 41.99
N THR A 534 1.98 32.11 41.24
CA THR A 534 1.52 33.29 40.44
C THR A 534 1.51 34.68 41.12
N PRO A 535 1.19 35.83 40.44
CA PRO A 535 0.82 36.05 39.01
C PRO A 535 1.47 37.28 38.28
N ALA A 536 1.08 37.47 37.00
CA ALA A 536 0.78 38.75 36.32
C ALA A 536 1.73 39.30 35.20
N THR A 537 1.08 39.54 34.05
CA THR A 537 1.26 40.63 33.06
C THR A 537 2.40 40.66 32.01
N HIS A 538 2.01 41.22 30.87
CA HIS A 538 2.75 41.77 29.71
C HIS A 538 3.26 40.88 28.55
N GLN A 539 2.48 41.00 27.45
CA GLN A 539 2.87 41.16 26.05
C GLN A 539 3.72 40.07 25.35
N ARG A 540 3.03 39.35 24.46
CA ARG A 540 3.64 38.73 23.26
C ARG A 540 3.72 39.78 22.15
N ASP A 541 4.90 40.01 21.61
CA ASP A 541 5.05 40.60 20.28
C ASP A 541 4.85 39.52 19.21
N THR A 542 3.80 39.67 18.41
CA THR A 542 3.58 38.91 17.17
C THR A 542 3.80 39.84 15.97
N PRO A 543 4.66 39.48 15.00
CA PRO A 543 4.75 40.24 13.76
C PRO A 543 3.44 40.11 12.96
N ARG A 544 2.76 41.23 12.74
CA ARG A 544 1.53 41.31 11.93
C ARG A 544 1.85 41.06 10.46
N ILE A 545 1.18 40.08 9.85
CA ILE A 545 0.93 40.03 8.40
C ILE A 545 -0.59 40.09 8.20
N VAL A 546 -1.08 41.20 7.64
CA VAL A 546 -2.50 41.45 7.39
C VAL A 546 -2.86 40.96 5.97
N PRO A 547 -4.06 40.39 5.71
CA PRO A 547 -4.29 39.57 4.52
C PRO A 547 -4.54 40.37 3.23
N GLU A 548 -3.94 39.93 2.13
CA GLU A 548 -4.06 40.51 0.79
C GLU A 548 -5.37 40.10 0.06
N ILE A 549 -6.49 40.02 0.79
CA ILE A 549 -7.78 39.50 0.26
C ILE A 549 -8.76 40.63 -0.13
N ILE A 550 -8.53 41.87 0.30
CA ILE A 550 -9.43 43.00 0.03
C ILE A 550 -9.14 43.72 -1.30
N ARG A 551 -7.93 43.60 -1.88
CA ARG A 551 -7.56 44.27 -3.15
C ARG A 551 -7.97 43.56 -4.45
N ALA A 552 -8.58 42.37 -4.37
CA ALA A 552 -8.96 41.60 -5.55
C ALA A 552 -10.36 41.96 -6.11
N LYS A 553 -11.19 42.72 -5.38
CA LYS A 553 -12.58 42.98 -5.76
C LYS A 553 -12.73 44.14 -6.75
N ASP A 554 -11.91 45.18 -6.64
CA ASP A 554 -12.07 46.42 -7.41
C ASP A 554 -11.54 46.32 -8.85
N ARG A 555 -10.50 45.51 -9.10
CA ARG A 555 -9.94 45.29 -10.44
C ARG A 555 -10.90 44.61 -11.44
N LYS A 556 -12.02 44.05 -10.98
CA LYS A 556 -13.00 43.41 -11.86
C LYS A 556 -13.93 44.42 -12.56
N HIS A 557 -14.11 45.62 -12.00
CA HIS A 557 -14.94 46.67 -12.61
C HIS A 557 -14.19 47.46 -13.70
N GLU A 558 -12.89 47.74 -13.53
CA GLU A 558 -12.11 48.47 -14.56
C GLU A 558 -11.92 47.66 -15.87
N LEU A 559 -11.78 46.34 -15.78
CA LEU A 559 -11.54 45.49 -16.96
C LEU A 559 -12.78 45.25 -17.82
N LEU A 560 -13.99 45.52 -17.31
CA LEU A 560 -15.23 45.46 -18.10
C LEU A 560 -15.53 46.75 -18.87
N ALA A 561 -14.83 47.85 -18.55
CA ALA A 561 -15.02 49.17 -19.20
C ALA A 561 -14.22 49.36 -20.51
N ARG A 562 -13.50 48.33 -20.99
CA ARG A 562 -12.63 48.41 -22.17
C ARG A 562 -12.90 47.33 -23.24
N SER A 563 -14.16 46.97 -23.47
CA SER A 563 -14.53 46.23 -24.69
C SER A 563 -14.76 47.18 -25.87
N PRO A 564 -14.24 46.91 -27.08
CA PRO A 564 -14.57 47.69 -28.27
C PRO A 564 -16.04 47.47 -28.67
N LYS A 565 -16.70 48.52 -29.18
CA LYS A 565 -18.06 48.42 -29.72
C LYS A 565 -18.08 47.50 -30.95
N PRO A 566 -19.12 46.65 -31.12
CA PRO A 566 -19.40 46.01 -32.39
C PRO A 566 -19.87 47.06 -33.43
N PRO A 567 -19.71 46.80 -34.75
CA PRO A 567 -20.26 47.65 -35.78
C PRO A 567 -21.80 47.59 -35.80
N ASN A 568 -22.43 48.69 -36.22
CA ASN A 568 -23.86 48.72 -36.51
C ASN A 568 -24.14 47.95 -37.80
N ASP A 569 -25.17 47.10 -37.81
CA ASP A 569 -25.81 46.59 -39.03
C ASP A 569 -27.33 46.79 -38.90
N PRO A 570 -28.08 47.02 -40.01
CA PRO A 570 -29.44 47.53 -39.96
C PRO A 570 -30.49 46.46 -39.67
N GLY A 571 -31.67 46.91 -39.24
CA GLY A 571 -32.80 46.05 -38.84
C GLY A 571 -33.45 45.26 -39.99
N PRO A 572 -34.34 44.30 -39.65
CA PRO A 572 -34.85 43.32 -40.59
C PRO A 572 -35.92 43.89 -41.54
N SER A 573 -35.81 43.54 -42.83
CA SER A 573 -36.94 43.64 -43.77
C SER A 573 -37.80 42.38 -43.70
N SER A 574 -39.12 42.59 -43.76
CA SER A 574 -40.16 41.55 -43.81
C SER A 574 -40.05 40.59 -45.00
N ALA A 575 -40.22 39.29 -44.73
CA ALA A 575 -40.93 38.32 -45.57
C ALA A 575 -41.27 37.09 -44.71
#